data_AF-A0A1W6KCR5-F1
#
_entry.id   AF-A0A1W6KCR5-F1
#
_cell.length_a   1.000
_cell.length_b   1.000
_cell.length_c   1.000
_cell.angle_alpha   90.00
_cell.angle_beta   90.00
_cell.angle_gamma   90.00
#
_symmetry.space_group_name_H-M   'P 1'
#
loop_
_entity.id
_entity.type
_entity.pdbx_description
1 polymer ?
#
loop_
_entity_poly.entity_id
_entity_poly.type
_entity_poly.pdbx_seq_one_letter_code
_entity_poly.pdbx_strand_id
1 'polypeptide(L)'
;MGIEIADILKEHSVTLVFAVMVSVVGLALKVAKSIYDFYEEYIIRRSYRRIADLSEIVKESGLHRDFLSDLKNNEVFRVVSGIKSSPKKSKALMRLYLSGNVSLDRLQGISRYLEPSSDGGLKLSISRFEKFASLYSLVSASIIFFLGLLMATQLLFSDNSVTSFLGMLVMLVFSFLARLMSKDFRNLRDVKKIDLSEVSNNSLADER
;
A
#
# COMPACT_ATOMS: atom_id res chain seq x y z
N MET A 1 13.64 -24.97 34.93
CA MET A 1 13.40 -25.76 33.71
C MET A 1 13.40 -24.79 32.54
N GLY A 2 14.60 -24.32 32.16
CA GLY A 2 14.76 -23.35 31.08
C GLY A 2 14.69 -24.10 29.78
N ILE A 3 13.66 -23.84 28.98
CA ILE A 3 13.66 -24.27 27.58
C ILE A 3 14.84 -23.55 26.95
N GLU A 4 15.94 -24.27 26.71
CA GLU A 4 17.09 -23.71 26.02
C GLU A 4 16.62 -23.31 24.62
N ILE A 5 16.42 -22.01 24.41
CA ILE A 5 16.08 -21.41 23.12
C ILE A 5 17.08 -21.87 22.05
N ALA A 6 18.30 -22.23 22.46
CA ALA A 6 19.35 -22.84 21.65
C ALA A 6 18.97 -24.20 21.05
N ASP A 7 18.22 -25.05 21.76
CA ASP A 7 17.78 -26.36 21.26
C ASP A 7 16.65 -26.20 20.22
N ILE A 8 15.71 -25.27 20.45
CA ILE A 8 14.68 -24.93 19.46
C ILE A 8 15.30 -24.30 18.20
N LEU A 9 16.33 -23.46 18.37
CA LEU A 9 17.06 -22.87 17.24
C LEU A 9 17.83 -23.90 16.43
N LYS A 10 18.35 -24.96 17.07
CA LYS A 10 19.05 -26.05 16.36
C LYS A 10 18.09 -26.90 15.55
N GLU A 11 16.97 -27.31 16.15
CA GLU A 11 15.99 -28.22 15.55
C GLU A 11 15.17 -27.56 14.43
N HIS A 12 14.96 -26.25 14.50
CA HIS A 12 14.27 -25.45 13.48
C HIS A 12 15.17 -24.42 12.76
N SER A 13 16.50 -24.61 12.82
CA SER A 13 17.48 -23.69 12.21
C SER A 13 17.20 -23.44 10.73
N VAL A 14 16.93 -24.50 9.96
CA VAL A 14 16.71 -24.40 8.51
C VAL A 14 15.42 -23.65 8.19
N THR A 15 14.32 -23.91 8.90
CA THR A 15 13.03 -23.23 8.67
C THR A 15 13.09 -21.76 9.10
N LEU A 16 13.79 -21.45 10.19
CA LEU A 16 13.96 -20.09 10.68
C LEU A 16 14.87 -19.28 9.74
N VAL A 17 16.01 -19.84 9.32
CA VAL A 17 16.89 -19.23 8.31
C VAL A 17 16.15 -18.99 7.00
N PHE A 18 15.35 -19.96 6.54
CA PHE A 18 14.53 -19.81 5.35
C PHE A 18 13.49 -18.69 5.50
N ALA A 19 12.78 -18.63 6.62
CA ALA A 19 11.77 -17.60 6.87
C ALA A 19 12.37 -16.19 6.97
N VAL A 20 13.56 -16.06 7.56
CA VAL A 20 14.33 -14.81 7.59
C VAL A 20 14.76 -14.40 6.19
N MET A 21 15.34 -15.31 5.40
CA MET A 21 15.75 -15.03 4.02
C MET A 21 14.58 -14.54 3.17
N VAL A 22 13.45 -15.23 3.23
CA VAL A 22 12.23 -14.85 2.51
C VAL A 22 11.73 -13.47 2.95
N SER A 23 11.75 -13.18 4.25
CA SER A 23 11.35 -11.87 4.79
C SER A 23 12.28 -10.73 4.32
N VAL A 24 13.59 -10.96 4.29
CA VAL A 24 14.59 -9.99 3.82
C VAL A 24 14.42 -9.70 2.33
N VAL A 25 14.25 -10.74 1.51
CA VAL A 25 13.98 -10.58 0.06
C VAL A 25 12.69 -9.82 -0.16
N GLY A 26 11.61 -10.16 0.57
CA GLY A 26 10.36 -9.43 0.53
C GLY A 26 10.53 -7.94 0.88
N LEU A 27 11.38 -7.63 1.86
CA LEU A 27 11.67 -6.27 2.26
C LEU A 27 12.42 -5.48 1.18
N ALA A 28 13.44 -6.09 0.58
CA ALA A 28 14.18 -5.49 -0.53
C ALA A 28 13.24 -5.14 -1.70
N LEU A 29 12.33 -6.06 -2.07
CA LEU A 29 11.35 -5.83 -3.12
C LEU A 29 10.39 -4.68 -2.79
N LYS A 30 9.94 -4.56 -1.53
CA LYS A 30 9.08 -3.44 -1.12
C LYS A 30 9.79 -2.09 -1.16
N VAL A 31 11.06 -2.04 -0.76
CA VAL A 31 11.87 -0.82 -0.83
C VAL A 31 12.11 -0.42 -2.29
N ALA A 32 12.50 -1.38 -3.15
CA ALA A 32 12.68 -1.13 -4.57
C ALA A 32 11.40 -0.60 -5.23
N LYS A 33 10.24 -1.19 -4.90
CA LYS A 33 8.94 -0.72 -5.35
C LYS A 33 8.65 0.70 -4.89
N SER A 34 8.94 1.03 -3.63
CA SER A 34 8.71 2.39 -3.11
C SER A 34 9.56 3.44 -3.82
N ILE A 35 10.80 3.10 -4.19
CA ILE A 35 11.67 4.00 -4.97
C ILE A 35 11.14 4.15 -6.39
N TYR A 36 10.67 3.07 -7.01
CA TYR A 36 10.05 3.11 -8.33
C TYR A 36 8.78 3.96 -8.35
N ASP A 37 7.89 3.77 -7.37
CA ASP A 37 6.64 4.53 -7.23
C ASP A 37 6.95 6.05 -7.09
N PHE A 38 8.01 6.42 -6.35
CA PHE A 38 8.47 7.82 -6.24
C PHE A 38 8.97 8.38 -7.58
N TYR A 39 9.69 7.58 -8.36
CA TYR A 39 10.15 7.99 -9.69
C TYR A 39 8.98 8.15 -10.68
N GLU A 40 7.97 7.28 -10.59
CA GLU A 40 6.76 7.36 -11.41
C GLU A 40 6.00 8.68 -11.18
N GLU A 41 5.97 9.19 -9.95
CA GLU A 41 5.37 10.49 -9.62
C GLU A 41 5.93 11.65 -10.46
N TYR A 42 7.24 11.63 -10.73
CA TYR A 42 7.88 12.62 -11.60
C TYR A 42 7.46 12.49 -13.07
N ILE A 43 7.32 11.25 -13.57
CA ILE A 43 6.90 10.97 -14.95
C ILE A 43 5.43 11.38 -15.17
N ILE A 44 4.57 11.17 -14.18
CA ILE A 44 3.13 11.48 -14.29
C ILE A 44 2.91 12.97 -14.56
N ARG A 45 3.68 13.87 -13.91
CA ARG A 45 3.60 15.32 -14.16
C ARG A 45 3.91 15.69 -15.62
N ARG A 46 4.81 14.95 -16.27
CA ARG A 46 5.13 15.14 -17.69
C ARG A 46 4.00 14.65 -18.61
N SER A 47 3.35 13.54 -18.26
CA SER A 47 2.18 13.01 -18.99
C SER A 47 1.03 14.01 -18.97
N TYR A 48 0.72 14.57 -17.78
CA TYR A 48 -0.32 15.58 -17.61
C TYR A 48 -0.09 16.80 -18.50
N ARG A 49 1.14 17.35 -18.54
CA ARG A 49 1.45 18.51 -19.40
C ARG A 49 1.13 18.25 -20.86
N ARG A 50 1.53 17.10 -21.41
CA ARG A 50 1.24 16.73 -22.81
C ARG A 50 -0.26 16.67 -23.09
N ILE A 51 -1.04 16.14 -22.17
CA ILE A 51 -2.50 16.03 -22.31
C ILE A 51 -3.17 17.40 -22.18
N ALA A 52 -2.67 18.27 -21.31
CA ALA A 52 -3.12 19.66 -21.20
C ALA A 52 -2.87 20.42 -22.52
N ASP A 53 -1.66 20.32 -23.07
CA ASP A 53 -1.29 20.94 -24.35
C ASP A 53 -2.18 20.43 -25.50
N LEU A 54 -2.41 19.11 -25.58
CA LEU A 54 -3.31 18.51 -26.58
C LEU A 54 -4.77 18.97 -26.43
N SER A 55 -5.24 19.16 -25.19
CA SER A 55 -6.61 19.62 -24.93
C SER A 55 -6.85 21.09 -25.32
N GLU A 56 -5.79 21.90 -25.38
CA GLU A 56 -5.87 23.30 -25.83
C GLU A 56 -5.96 23.40 -27.36
N ILE A 57 -5.41 22.42 -28.08
CA ILE A 57 -5.42 22.34 -29.54
C ILE A 57 -6.76 21.79 -30.05
N VAL A 58 -7.33 20.78 -29.38
CA VAL A 58 -8.60 20.15 -29.77
C VAL A 58 -9.78 20.93 -29.19
N LYS A 59 -10.15 22.04 -29.84
CA LYS A 59 -11.25 22.94 -29.39
C LYS A 59 -12.64 22.53 -29.89
N GLU A 60 -12.73 21.78 -30.98
CA GLU A 60 -14.02 21.41 -31.58
C GLU A 60 -14.74 20.28 -30.82
N SER A 61 -16.07 20.37 -30.74
CA SER A 61 -16.94 19.38 -30.11
C SER A 61 -16.96 18.09 -30.90
N GLY A 62 -16.69 16.96 -30.24
CA GLY A 62 -16.73 15.62 -30.83
C GLY A 62 -16.09 14.56 -29.92
N LEU A 63 -16.14 13.30 -30.35
CA LEU A 63 -15.62 12.12 -29.63
C LEU A 63 -14.20 12.30 -29.09
N HIS A 64 -13.33 13.01 -29.83
CA HIS A 64 -11.95 13.26 -29.42
C HIS A 64 -11.82 14.22 -28.22
N ARG A 65 -12.72 15.20 -28.10
CA ARG A 65 -12.76 16.12 -26.97
C ARG A 65 -13.24 15.42 -25.70
N ASP A 66 -14.26 14.59 -25.81
CA ASP A 66 -14.79 13.82 -24.67
C ASP A 66 -13.75 12.81 -24.17
N PHE A 67 -13.08 12.12 -25.11
CA PHE A 67 -11.96 11.23 -24.78
C PHE A 67 -10.81 11.97 -24.08
N LEU A 68 -10.38 13.12 -24.60
CA LEU A 68 -9.31 13.93 -23.99
C LEU A 68 -9.72 14.49 -22.62
N SER A 69 -10.99 14.87 -22.45
CA SER A 69 -11.55 15.32 -21.17
C SER A 69 -11.46 14.21 -20.12
N ASP A 70 -11.93 13.01 -20.45
CA ASP A 70 -11.87 11.86 -19.54
C ASP A 70 -10.42 11.47 -19.20
N LEU A 71 -9.53 11.52 -20.19
CA LEU A 71 -8.12 11.24 -19.99
C LEU A 71 -7.46 12.31 -19.09
N LYS A 72 -7.78 13.59 -19.31
CA LYS A 72 -7.28 14.70 -18.49
C LYS A 72 -7.75 14.56 -17.05
N ASN A 73 -9.02 14.28 -16.82
CA ASN A 73 -9.58 14.10 -15.48
C ASN A 73 -8.94 12.89 -14.76
N ASN A 74 -8.72 11.79 -15.48
CA ASN A 74 -8.01 10.62 -14.93
C ASN A 74 -6.55 10.94 -14.57
N GLU A 75 -5.84 11.72 -15.38
CA GLU A 75 -4.46 12.12 -15.08
C GLU A 75 -4.37 13.17 -13.96
N VAL A 76 -5.33 14.10 -13.85
CA VAL A 76 -5.44 14.98 -12.68
C VAL A 76 -5.64 14.15 -11.42
N PHE A 77 -6.56 13.19 -11.45
CA PHE A 77 -6.78 12.28 -10.34
C PHE A 77 -5.49 11.51 -10.01
N ARG A 78 -4.76 11.01 -11.00
CA ARG A 78 -3.50 10.29 -10.79
C ARG A 78 -2.40 11.19 -10.22
N VAL A 79 -2.29 12.44 -10.66
CA VAL A 79 -1.33 13.42 -10.12
C VAL A 79 -1.63 13.73 -8.65
N VAL A 80 -2.91 13.95 -8.32
CA VAL A 80 -3.32 14.33 -6.96
C VAL A 80 -3.30 13.13 -6.02
N SER A 81 -3.84 12.00 -6.45
CA SER A 81 -4.00 10.81 -5.61
C SER A 81 -2.84 9.84 -5.68
N GLY A 82 -1.96 9.90 -6.68
CA GLY A 82 -0.92 8.88 -6.92
C GLY A 82 -1.46 7.51 -7.35
N ILE A 83 -2.77 7.36 -7.58
CA ILE A 83 -3.40 6.08 -7.89
C ILE A 83 -3.49 5.89 -9.41
N LYS A 84 -2.88 4.81 -9.91
CA LYS A 84 -3.04 4.39 -11.31
C LYS A 84 -4.36 3.64 -11.48
N SER A 85 -5.30 4.23 -12.21
CA SER A 85 -6.62 3.65 -12.46
C SER A 85 -7.13 3.94 -13.86
N SER A 86 -8.11 3.16 -14.31
CA SER A 86 -8.91 3.47 -15.48
C SER A 86 -9.83 4.68 -15.21
N PRO A 87 -10.28 5.42 -16.25
CA PRO A 87 -11.16 6.57 -16.07
C PRO A 87 -12.41 6.26 -15.25
N LYS A 88 -13.06 5.11 -15.50
CA LYS A 88 -14.24 4.65 -14.73
C LYS A 88 -13.92 4.44 -13.24
N LYS A 89 -12.78 3.81 -12.93
CA LYS A 89 -12.36 3.57 -11.55
C LYS A 89 -11.95 4.88 -10.85
N SER A 90 -11.26 5.78 -11.55
CA SER A 90 -10.88 7.09 -11.00
C SER A 90 -12.10 7.92 -10.58
N LYS A 91 -13.14 7.95 -11.42
CA LYS A 91 -14.39 8.67 -11.15
C LYS A 91 -15.11 8.12 -9.92
N ALA A 92 -15.17 6.79 -9.79
CA ALA A 92 -15.77 6.13 -8.63
C ALA A 92 -14.97 6.37 -7.33
N LEU A 93 -13.63 6.32 -7.40
CA LEU A 93 -12.77 6.65 -6.26
C LEU A 93 -12.85 8.13 -5.85
N MET A 94 -12.98 9.03 -6.83
CA MET A 94 -13.15 10.46 -6.58
C MET A 94 -14.49 10.74 -5.88
N ARG A 95 -15.56 10.05 -6.26
CA ARG A 95 -16.85 10.11 -5.54
C ARG A 95 -16.73 9.64 -4.08
N LEU A 96 -15.98 8.56 -3.84
CA LEU A 96 -15.72 8.06 -2.48
C LEU A 96 -14.91 9.05 -1.62
N TYR A 97 -14.00 9.82 -2.24
CA TYR A 97 -13.30 10.90 -1.54
C TYR A 97 -14.22 12.08 -1.23
N LEU A 98 -15.04 12.49 -2.20
CA LEU A 98 -15.97 13.61 -2.05
C LEU A 98 -17.10 13.33 -1.04
N SER A 99 -17.43 12.06 -0.77
CA SER A 99 -18.40 11.72 0.28
C SER A 99 -17.88 11.96 1.70
N GLY A 100 -16.60 12.31 1.88
CA GLY A 100 -16.00 12.58 3.19
C GLY A 100 -15.69 11.33 4.02
N ASN A 101 -16.12 10.15 3.56
CA ASN A 101 -15.94 8.89 4.29
C ASN A 101 -14.48 8.41 4.29
N VAL A 102 -13.66 8.85 3.32
CA VAL A 102 -12.28 8.37 3.13
C VAL A 102 -11.33 9.51 2.78
N SER A 103 -10.30 9.73 3.60
CA SER A 103 -9.17 10.63 3.31
C SER A 103 -8.30 10.11 2.16
N LEU A 104 -7.62 11.00 1.44
CA LEU A 104 -6.76 10.67 0.30
C LEU A 104 -5.70 9.59 0.60
N ASP A 105 -5.04 9.67 1.76
CA ASP A 105 -4.04 8.69 2.20
C ASP A 105 -4.62 7.28 2.37
N ARG A 106 -5.85 7.19 2.88
CA ARG A 106 -6.57 5.92 3.01
C ARG A 106 -7.00 5.41 1.65
N LEU A 107 -7.47 6.31 0.77
CA LEU A 107 -7.89 5.99 -0.59
C LEU A 107 -6.77 5.28 -1.37
N GLN A 108 -5.52 5.78 -1.27
CA GLN A 108 -4.36 5.14 -1.86
C GLN A 108 -4.18 3.69 -1.40
N GLY A 109 -4.29 3.44 -0.09
CA GLY A 109 -4.12 2.12 0.50
C GLY A 109 -5.22 1.12 0.09
N ILE A 110 -6.47 1.59 0.02
CA ILE A 110 -7.64 0.73 -0.25
C ILE A 110 -7.91 0.52 -1.74
N SER A 111 -7.46 1.44 -2.60
CA SER A 111 -7.78 1.45 -4.04
C SER A 111 -7.42 0.16 -4.79
N ARG A 112 -6.45 -0.61 -4.28
CA ARG A 112 -6.05 -1.89 -4.87
C ARG A 112 -7.15 -2.96 -4.74
N TYR A 113 -7.95 -2.89 -3.69
CA TYR A 113 -9.02 -3.85 -3.38
C TYR A 113 -10.39 -3.43 -3.93
N LEU A 114 -10.47 -2.26 -4.57
CA LEU A 114 -11.70 -1.68 -5.09
C LEU A 114 -11.72 -1.79 -6.61
N GLU A 115 -12.75 -2.42 -7.14
CA GLU A 115 -13.00 -2.52 -8.59
C GLU A 115 -14.29 -1.79 -8.96
N PRO A 116 -14.37 -1.18 -10.15
CA PRO A 116 -15.59 -0.55 -10.61
C PRO A 116 -16.68 -1.62 -10.84
N SER A 117 -17.86 -1.41 -10.25
CA SER A 117 -19.07 -2.19 -10.53
C SER A 117 -19.67 -1.78 -11.88
N SER A 118 -20.43 -2.67 -12.49
CA SER A 118 -21.29 -2.37 -13.66
C SER A 118 -22.26 -1.21 -13.39
N ASP A 119 -22.66 -1.00 -12.14
CA ASP A 119 -23.62 0.02 -11.70
C ASP A 119 -22.97 1.39 -11.40
N GLY A 120 -21.70 1.59 -11.77
CA GLY A 120 -20.96 2.83 -11.51
C GLY A 120 -20.49 3.03 -10.06
N GLY A 121 -20.85 2.11 -9.15
CA GLY A 121 -20.32 2.02 -7.78
C GLY A 121 -18.98 1.29 -7.68
N LEU A 122 -18.49 1.09 -6.45
CA LEU A 122 -17.27 0.33 -6.15
C LEU A 122 -17.63 -1.03 -5.54
N LYS A 123 -17.03 -2.10 -6.05
CA LYS A 123 -17.11 -3.44 -5.49
C LYS A 123 -15.79 -3.84 -4.85
N LEU A 124 -15.91 -4.58 -3.75
CA LEU A 124 -14.79 -5.16 -3.04
C LEU A 124 -14.36 -6.46 -3.74
N SER A 125 -13.22 -6.41 -4.43
CA SER A 125 -12.63 -7.57 -5.09
C SER A 125 -11.36 -7.93 -4.35
N ILE A 126 -11.45 -8.86 -3.39
CA ILE A 126 -10.30 -9.35 -2.64
C ILE A 126 -9.91 -10.71 -3.22
N SER A 127 -8.83 -10.74 -4.00
CA SER A 127 -8.33 -11.99 -4.57
C SER A 127 -7.75 -12.91 -3.47
N ARG A 128 -7.78 -14.23 -3.70
CA ARG A 128 -7.13 -15.20 -2.79
C ARG A 128 -5.64 -14.90 -2.63
N PHE A 129 -4.98 -14.46 -3.70
CA PHE A 129 -3.58 -14.05 -3.68
C PHE A 129 -3.33 -12.86 -2.75
N GLU A 130 -4.25 -11.90 -2.71
CA GLU A 130 -4.13 -10.72 -1.83
C GLU A 130 -4.33 -11.06 -0.36
N LYS A 131 -5.19 -12.05 -0.05
CA LYS A 131 -5.30 -12.61 1.30
C LYS A 131 -3.99 -13.28 1.74
N PHE A 132 -3.37 -14.06 0.85
CA PHE A 132 -2.05 -14.65 1.11
C PHE A 132 -0.96 -13.59 1.28
N ALA A 133 -0.90 -12.58 0.41
CA ALA A 133 0.06 -11.49 0.51
C ALA A 133 -0.11 -10.70 1.83
N SER A 134 -1.36 -10.45 2.24
CA SER A 134 -1.67 -9.83 3.52
C SER A 134 -1.20 -10.68 4.71
N LEU A 135 -1.47 -11.99 4.70
CA LEU A 135 -1.02 -12.90 5.76
C LEU A 135 0.51 -13.00 5.80
N TYR A 136 1.15 -13.11 4.65
CA TYR A 136 2.60 -13.08 4.50
C TYR A 136 3.20 -11.78 5.07
N SER A 137 2.58 -10.63 4.79
CA SER A 137 3.03 -9.34 5.31
C SER A 137 2.97 -9.26 6.83
N LEU A 138 1.98 -9.91 7.45
CA LEU A 138 1.83 -10.01 8.90
C LEU A 138 2.91 -10.92 9.49
N VAL A 139 3.08 -12.12 8.93
CA VAL A 139 4.06 -13.11 9.41
C VAL A 139 5.49 -12.58 9.28
N SER A 140 5.84 -12.00 8.14
CA SER A 140 7.15 -11.39 7.92
C SER A 140 7.40 -10.20 8.87
N ALA A 141 6.41 -9.35 9.11
CA ALA A 141 6.53 -8.26 10.07
C ALA A 141 6.78 -8.77 11.50
N SER A 142 6.07 -9.81 11.92
CA SER A 142 6.29 -10.45 13.23
C SER A 142 7.69 -11.03 13.33
N ILE A 143 8.16 -11.77 12.32
CA ILE A 143 9.52 -12.34 12.31
C ILE A 143 10.58 -11.24 12.42
N ILE A 144 10.47 -10.20 11.60
CA ILE A 144 11.41 -9.05 11.63
C ILE A 144 11.40 -8.40 13.02
N PHE A 145 10.22 -8.18 13.60
CA PHE A 145 10.10 -7.58 14.92
C PHE A 145 10.75 -8.45 16.02
N PHE A 146 10.46 -9.75 16.05
CA PHE A 146 11.06 -10.67 17.02
C PHE A 146 12.58 -10.80 16.86
N LEU A 147 13.07 -10.85 15.62
CA LEU A 147 14.51 -10.89 15.36
C LEU A 147 15.21 -9.63 15.86
N GLY A 148 14.62 -8.46 15.55
CA GLY A 148 15.12 -7.18 16.04
C GLY A 148 15.10 -7.08 17.56
N LEU A 149 14.07 -7.63 18.21
CA LEU A 149 13.97 -7.67 19.67
C LEU A 149 15.03 -8.57 20.29
N LEU A 150 15.28 -9.76 19.73
CA LEU A 150 16.34 -10.67 20.21
C LEU A 150 17.74 -10.06 20.05
N MET A 151 18.03 -9.41 18.91
CA MET A 151 19.32 -8.74 18.70
C MET A 151 19.47 -7.52 19.63
N ALA A 152 18.40 -6.74 19.81
CA ALA A 152 18.41 -5.57 20.67
C ALA A 152 18.63 -5.95 22.14
N THR A 153 17.99 -7.01 22.66
CA THR A 153 18.18 -7.44 24.05
C THR A 153 19.63 -7.89 24.30
N GLN A 154 20.23 -8.68 23.40
CA GLN A 154 21.63 -9.08 23.53
C GLN A 154 22.59 -7.87 23.58
N LEU A 155 22.32 -6.83 22.79
CA LEU A 155 23.13 -5.62 22.75
C LEU A 155 22.87 -4.69 23.95
N LEU A 156 21.63 -4.61 24.44
CA LEU A 156 21.23 -3.77 25.58
C LEU A 156 21.82 -4.27 26.90
N PHE A 157 21.90 -5.58 27.10
CA PHE A 157 22.46 -6.20 28.31
C PHE A 157 23.99 -6.41 28.25
N SER A 158 24.67 -5.81 27.27
CA SER A 158 26.13 -5.80 27.21
C SER A 158 26.69 -4.71 28.14
N ASP A 159 27.82 -4.98 28.80
CA ASP A 159 28.43 -4.06 29.79
C ASP A 159 28.93 -2.72 29.20
N ASN A 160 28.92 -2.55 27.88
CA ASN A 160 29.42 -1.38 27.19
C ASN A 160 28.28 -0.41 26.81
N SER A 161 28.36 0.85 27.26
CA SER A 161 27.33 1.86 26.96
C SER A 161 27.15 2.11 25.45
N VAL A 162 28.20 1.93 24.65
CA VAL A 162 28.12 2.05 23.18
C VAL A 162 27.31 0.89 22.58
N THR A 163 27.49 -0.34 23.06
CA THR A 163 26.73 -1.49 22.57
C THR A 163 25.27 -1.42 22.98
N SER A 164 24.98 -0.91 24.19
CA SER A 164 23.59 -0.64 24.61
C SER A 164 22.91 0.41 23.72
N PHE A 165 23.61 1.49 23.35
CA PHE A 165 23.08 2.49 22.42
C PHE A 165 22.81 1.90 21.02
N LEU A 166 23.71 1.06 20.51
CA LEU A 166 23.48 0.31 19.28
C LEU A 166 22.23 -0.59 19.38
N GLY A 167 22.01 -1.25 20.52
CA GLY A 167 20.81 -2.05 20.77
C GLY A 167 19.51 -1.25 20.62
N MET A 168 19.48 -0.01 21.14
CA MET A 168 18.33 0.91 20.95
C MET A 168 18.11 1.27 19.49
N LEU A 169 19.17 1.58 18.74
CA LEU A 169 19.09 1.87 17.30
C LEU A 169 18.57 0.68 16.50
N VAL A 170 19.08 -0.52 16.79
CA VAL A 170 18.61 -1.77 16.16
C VAL A 170 17.12 -1.95 16.43
N MET A 171 16.66 -1.75 17.67
CA MET A 171 15.24 -1.86 18.00
C MET A 171 14.37 -0.88 17.21
N LEU A 172 14.82 0.38 17.07
CA LEU A 172 14.11 1.40 16.28
C LEU A 172 14.04 1.03 14.80
N VAL A 173 15.16 0.61 14.20
CA VAL A 173 15.23 0.24 12.79
C VAL A 173 14.33 -0.96 12.49
N PHE A 174 14.41 -2.03 13.28
CA PHE A 174 13.58 -3.22 13.08
C PHE A 174 12.09 -2.96 13.35
N SER A 175 11.76 -2.10 14.31
CA SER A 175 10.37 -1.66 14.52
C SER A 175 9.83 -0.89 13.31
N PHE A 176 10.65 -0.03 12.71
CA PHE A 176 10.29 0.70 11.49
C PHE A 176 10.12 -0.25 10.29
N LEU A 177 11.03 -1.21 10.12
CA LEU A 177 10.96 -2.23 9.06
C LEU A 177 9.71 -3.12 9.21
N ALA A 178 9.40 -3.57 10.43
CA ALA A 178 8.17 -4.33 10.71
C ALA A 178 6.91 -3.51 10.41
N ARG A 179 6.92 -2.20 10.74
CA ARG A 179 5.84 -1.28 10.40
C ARG A 179 5.67 -1.14 8.88
N LEU A 180 6.75 -1.04 8.11
CA LEU A 180 6.70 -0.99 6.65
C LEU A 180 6.15 -2.30 6.07
N MET A 181 6.58 -3.45 6.60
CA MET A 181 6.08 -4.75 6.13
C MET A 181 4.58 -4.92 6.37
N SER A 182 4.09 -4.46 7.52
CA SER A 182 2.66 -4.56 7.91
C SER A 182 1.71 -3.67 7.09
N LYS A 183 2.19 -2.89 6.12
CA LYS A 183 1.36 -1.94 5.35
C LYS A 183 0.20 -2.62 4.63
N ASP A 184 0.44 -3.78 4.00
CA ASP A 184 -0.59 -4.48 3.22
C ASP A 184 -1.71 -5.05 4.11
N PHE A 185 -1.36 -5.63 5.26
CA PHE A 185 -2.35 -6.11 6.24
C PHE A 185 -3.21 -4.97 6.80
N ARG A 186 -2.61 -3.82 7.13
CA ARG A 186 -3.37 -2.65 7.62
C ARG A 186 -4.36 -2.16 6.57
N ASN A 187 -3.93 -2.05 5.32
CA ASN A 187 -4.80 -1.63 4.22
C ASN A 187 -5.99 -2.58 4.05
N LEU A 188 -5.77 -3.90 4.05
CA LEU A 188 -6.87 -4.88 3.92
C LEU A 188 -7.84 -4.83 5.10
N ARG A 189 -7.34 -4.59 6.32
CA ARG A 189 -8.19 -4.40 7.50
C ARG A 189 -9.03 -3.14 7.40
N ASP A 190 -8.46 -2.05 6.89
CA ASP A 190 -9.14 -0.77 6.79
C ASP A 190 -10.20 -0.80 5.68
N VAL A 191 -9.94 -1.49 4.57
CA VAL A 191 -10.92 -1.73 3.50
C VAL A 191 -12.19 -2.42 4.02
N LYS A 192 -12.04 -3.44 4.88
CA LYS A 192 -13.18 -4.18 5.45
C LYS A 192 -14.08 -3.34 6.36
N LYS A 193 -13.61 -2.19 6.82
CA LYS A 193 -14.36 -1.26 7.68
C LYS A 193 -15.11 -0.19 6.89
N ILE A 194 -14.85 -0.08 5.59
CA ILE A 194 -15.52 0.90 4.73
C ILE A 194 -16.85 0.31 4.31
N ASP A 195 -17.93 0.98 4.71
CA ASP A 195 -19.25 0.65 4.24
C ASP A 195 -19.43 1.16 2.80
N LEU A 196 -19.32 0.24 1.84
CA LEU A 196 -19.49 0.55 0.42
C LEU A 196 -20.96 0.68 0.01
N SER A 197 -21.91 0.37 0.90
CA SER A 197 -23.34 0.42 0.60
C SER A 197 -23.87 1.87 0.45
N GLU A 198 -23.32 2.83 1.21
CA GLU A 198 -23.69 4.26 1.07
C GLU A 198 -23.28 4.86 -0.28
N VAL A 199 -22.17 4.38 -0.85
CA VAL A 199 -21.62 4.88 -2.13
C VAL A 199 -22.49 4.44 -3.32
N SER A 200 -23.18 3.31 -3.18
CA SER A 200 -24.15 2.82 -4.18
C SER A 200 -25.51 3.54 -4.10
N ASN A 201 -25.89 4.09 -2.95
CA ASN A 201 -27.16 4.83 -2.83
C ASN A 201 -27.04 6.25 -3.40
N ASN A 202 -25.88 6.89 -3.30
CA ASN A 202 -25.64 8.19 -3.95
C ASN A 202 -25.50 8.09 -5.48
N SER A 203 -25.25 6.91 -6.06
CA SER A 203 -25.26 6.77 -7.53
C SER A 203 -26.67 6.82 -8.14
N LEU A 204 -27.71 6.58 -7.33
CA LEU A 204 -29.12 6.64 -7.78
C LEU A 204 -29.76 8.02 -7.54
N ALA A 205 -29.12 8.89 -6.74
CA ALA A 205 -29.61 10.24 -6.47
C ALA A 205 -29.12 11.28 -7.50
N ASP A 206 -27.96 11.03 -8.12
CA ASP A 206 -27.32 11.92 -9.11
C ASP A 206 -27.84 11.69 -10.56
N GLU A 207 -28.69 10.67 -10.77
CA GLU A 207 -29.35 10.35 -12.05
C GLU A 207 -30.87 10.69 -12.07
N ARG A 208 -31.37 11.45 -11.08
CA ARG A 208 -32.74 12.00 -11.05
C ARG A 208 -32.71 13.51 -11.12
#